data_AF-A0A9Q9MIC7-F1
#
_entry.id   AF-A0A9Q9MIC7-F1
#
_cell.length_a   1.000
_cell.length_b   1.000
_cell.length_c   1.000
_cell.angle_alpha   90.00
_cell.angle_beta   90.00
_cell.angle_gamma   90.00
#
_symmetry.space_group_name_H-M   'P 1'
#
loop_
_entity.id
_entity.type
_entity.pdbx_description
1 polymer ?
#
loop_
_entity_poly.entity_id
_entity_poly.type
_entity_poly.pdbx_seq_one_letter_code
_entity_poly.pdbx_strand_id
1 'polypeptide(L)'
;MMPPPTEVPAPPPGPGVVTPFAAPPRDRDMRGLWIGLGVGGLVLALCCVGGALGGGFLLTGLEGVARSQLASVVDDYLTALRAADYATARGQLCPEQQRTHTVAWYEREYSRSEVTAFTVQEDRVDVNLLQVPAEVTRRGQGESLMTFTMLQQTTRWVICGGVD
;
A
#
# COMPACT_ATOMS: atom_id res chain seq x y z
N MET A 1 -45.98 42.41 -77.42
CA MET A 1 -46.03 40.93 -77.31
C MET A 1 -44.98 40.51 -76.29
N MET A 2 -45.39 39.79 -75.26
CA MET A 2 -44.54 39.27 -74.18
C MET A 2 -44.31 37.78 -74.43
N PRO A 3 -43.12 37.26 -74.16
CA PRO A 3 -43.02 35.95 -73.53
C PRO A 3 -42.57 36.10 -72.07
N PRO A 4 -43.20 35.38 -71.13
CA PRO A 4 -42.76 35.32 -69.74
C PRO A 4 -41.78 34.13 -69.55
N PRO A 5 -41.44 33.77 -68.30
CA PRO A 5 -40.11 33.80 -67.68
C PRO A 5 -39.36 32.46 -67.80
N THR A 6 -38.12 32.39 -67.33
CA THR A 6 -37.57 31.09 -66.88
C THR A 6 -36.74 31.29 -65.63
N GLU A 7 -37.40 31.08 -64.49
CA GLU A 7 -36.79 30.93 -63.18
C GLU A 7 -36.01 29.61 -63.19
N VAL A 8 -34.68 29.68 -63.09
CA VAL A 8 -33.85 28.48 -62.99
C VAL A 8 -33.79 28.09 -61.51
N PRO A 9 -34.21 26.88 -61.11
CA PRO A 9 -34.14 26.45 -59.73
C PRO A 9 -32.68 26.37 -59.25
N ALA A 10 -32.43 26.78 -58.00
CA ALA A 10 -31.14 26.68 -57.37
C ALA A 10 -30.66 25.20 -57.32
N PRO A 11 -29.35 24.94 -57.46
CA PRO A 11 -28.80 23.59 -57.43
C PRO A 11 -29.09 22.89 -56.10
N PRO A 12 -29.33 21.55 -56.10
CA PRO A 12 -29.56 20.81 -54.87
C PRO A 12 -28.32 20.88 -53.97
N PRO A 13 -28.48 21.07 -52.65
CA PRO A 13 -27.38 20.95 -51.70
C PRO A 13 -26.78 19.55 -51.79
N GLY A 14 -25.53 19.46 -52.26
CA GLY A 14 -24.78 18.21 -52.26
C GLY A 14 -24.56 17.71 -50.82
N PRO A 15 -24.50 16.39 -50.57
CA PRO A 15 -24.20 15.85 -49.24
C PRO A 15 -22.73 16.12 -48.91
N GLY A 16 -22.47 17.27 -48.29
CA GLY A 16 -21.14 17.73 -47.90
C GLY A 16 -20.79 17.33 -46.48
N VAL A 17 -20.36 16.06 -46.35
CA VAL A 17 -19.39 15.53 -45.38
C VAL A 17 -19.44 16.06 -43.95
N VAL A 18 -19.98 15.21 -43.07
CA VAL A 18 -19.81 15.25 -41.62
C VAL A 18 -18.31 15.18 -41.30
N THR A 19 -17.70 16.28 -40.86
CA THR A 19 -16.36 16.22 -40.26
C THR A 19 -16.46 15.63 -38.85
N PRO A 20 -15.61 14.66 -38.53
CA PRO A 20 -15.73 13.79 -37.37
C PRO A 20 -15.46 14.57 -36.08
N PHE A 21 -16.12 14.16 -35.00
CA PHE A 21 -15.80 14.44 -33.60
C PHE A 21 -14.60 15.37 -33.38
N ALA A 22 -14.86 16.63 -33.01
CA ALA A 22 -13.86 17.44 -32.35
C ALA A 22 -13.43 16.70 -31.07
N ALA A 23 -12.26 16.08 -31.12
CA ALA A 23 -11.66 15.44 -29.97
C ALA A 23 -11.49 16.49 -28.85
N PRO A 24 -11.88 16.21 -27.61
CA PRO A 24 -11.70 17.16 -26.52
C PRO A 24 -10.20 17.42 -26.34
N PRO A 25 -9.77 18.69 -26.16
CA PRO A 25 -8.44 18.99 -25.69
C PRO A 25 -8.28 18.26 -24.34
N ARG A 26 -7.44 17.23 -24.30
CA ARG A 26 -6.95 16.72 -23.02
C ARG A 26 -5.93 17.74 -22.53
N ASP A 27 -6.41 18.77 -21.86
CA ASP A 27 -5.59 19.49 -20.89
C ASP A 27 -5.14 18.45 -19.87
N ARG A 28 -3.94 17.92 -20.07
CA ARG A 28 -3.26 17.12 -19.08
C ARG A 28 -2.83 18.10 -18.00
N ASP A 29 -3.72 18.30 -17.04
CA ASP A 29 -3.48 19.08 -15.83
C ASP A 29 -2.31 18.46 -15.05
N MET A 30 -1.08 18.76 -15.47
CA MET A 30 0.15 18.34 -14.79
C MET A 30 0.25 18.95 -13.39
N ARG A 31 -0.61 19.92 -13.08
CA ARG A 31 -0.77 20.52 -11.75
C ARG A 31 -1.33 19.53 -10.72
N GLY A 32 -2.22 18.62 -11.14
CA GLY A 32 -2.73 17.55 -10.26
C GLY A 32 -1.65 16.52 -9.89
N LEU A 33 -0.70 16.28 -10.81
CA LEU A 33 0.39 15.32 -10.59
C LEU A 33 1.42 15.84 -9.56
N TRP A 34 1.66 17.16 -9.53
CA TRP A 34 2.59 17.78 -8.57
C TRP A 34 2.04 17.82 -7.14
N ILE A 35 0.73 18.00 -6.96
CA ILE A 35 0.10 17.97 -5.63
C ILE A 35 0.10 16.54 -5.07
N GLY A 36 -0.14 15.53 -5.93
CA GLY A 36 -0.05 14.12 -5.54
C GLY A 36 1.36 13.69 -5.13
N LEU A 37 2.40 14.19 -5.81
CA LEU A 37 3.79 13.86 -5.48
C LEU A 37 4.25 14.48 -4.15
N GLY A 38 3.79 15.69 -3.83
CA GLY A 38 4.12 16.39 -2.59
C GLY A 38 3.46 15.75 -1.36
N VAL A 39 2.15 15.47 -1.42
CA VAL A 39 1.44 14.84 -0.30
C VAL A 39 1.83 13.37 -0.16
N GLY A 40 1.98 12.64 -1.28
CA GLY A 40 2.46 11.26 -1.27
C GLY A 40 3.89 11.15 -0.72
N GLY A 41 4.79 12.05 -1.12
CA GLY A 41 6.15 12.11 -0.60
C GLY A 41 6.22 12.48 0.89
N LEU A 42 5.36 13.40 1.35
CA LEU A 42 5.28 13.78 2.76
C LEU A 42 4.74 12.65 3.63
N VAL A 43 3.70 11.92 3.19
CA VAL A 43 3.18 10.76 3.93
C VAL A 43 4.19 9.62 3.97
N LEU A 44 4.89 9.35 2.87
CA LEU A 44 5.95 8.34 2.83
C LEU A 44 7.12 8.74 3.73
N ALA A 45 7.53 10.02 3.71
CA ALA A 45 8.56 10.53 4.60
C ALA A 45 8.12 10.50 6.07
N LEU A 46 6.87 10.85 6.40
CA LEU A 46 6.35 10.70 7.76
C LEU A 46 6.17 9.23 8.18
N CYS A 47 5.91 8.31 7.25
CA CYS A 47 5.87 6.88 7.54
C CYS A 47 7.27 6.33 7.82
N CYS A 48 8.30 6.81 7.12
CA CYS A 48 9.69 6.37 7.29
C CYS A 48 10.45 7.16 8.39
N VAL A 49 9.99 8.35 8.77
CA VAL A 49 10.63 9.22 9.78
C VAL A 49 9.79 9.35 11.04
N GLY A 50 8.52 8.95 11.03
CA GLY A 50 7.57 9.06 12.15
C GLY A 50 7.96 8.25 13.39
N GLY A 51 8.84 7.25 13.25
CA GLY A 51 9.42 6.52 14.39
C GLY A 51 10.53 7.28 15.12
N ALA A 52 11.06 8.38 14.56
CA ALA A 52 12.22 9.09 15.13
C ALA A 52 11.86 10.19 16.14
N LEU A 53 10.57 10.55 16.28
CA LEU A 53 10.11 11.64 17.15
C LEU A 53 9.43 11.17 18.45
N GLY A 54 9.62 9.90 18.84
CA GLY A 54 9.35 9.42 20.20
C GLY A 54 10.48 9.88 21.14
N GLY A 55 10.30 11.02 21.79
CA GLY A 55 11.31 11.71 22.62
C GLY A 55 11.79 10.98 23.89
N GLY A 56 12.48 9.84 23.75
CA GLY A 56 13.10 9.10 24.85
C GLY A 56 14.46 8.45 24.54
N PHE A 57 15.08 8.76 23.39
CA PHE A 57 16.16 7.96 22.81
C PHE A 57 17.60 8.32 23.29
N LEU A 58 17.86 8.49 24.59
CA LEU A 58 19.24 8.78 25.00
C LEU A 58 19.85 7.87 26.06
N LEU A 59 19.13 6.91 26.65
CA LEU A 59 19.69 6.16 27.80
C LEU A 59 19.49 4.64 27.83
N THR A 60 18.87 4.00 26.84
CA THR A 60 18.71 2.53 26.85
C THR A 60 19.77 1.86 25.97
N GLY A 61 20.60 1.02 26.60
CA GLY A 61 21.76 0.37 25.99
C GLY A 61 21.42 -0.54 24.80
N LEU A 62 22.46 -1.07 24.16
CA LEU A 62 22.47 -1.89 22.94
C LEU A 62 21.29 -2.86 22.74
N GLU A 63 20.67 -3.36 23.81
CA GLU A 63 19.44 -4.17 23.78
C GLU A 63 18.21 -3.44 23.21
N GLY A 64 18.05 -2.14 23.50
CA GLY A 64 16.95 -1.33 22.96
C GLY A 64 17.02 -1.19 21.43
N VAL A 65 18.23 -1.18 20.88
CA VAL A 65 18.47 -1.14 19.43
C VAL A 65 18.07 -2.47 18.78
N ALA A 66 18.35 -3.61 19.41
CA ALA A 66 17.92 -4.92 18.90
C ALA A 66 16.40 -5.08 18.97
N ARG A 67 15.76 -4.65 20.08
CA ARG A 67 14.30 -4.68 20.25
C ARG A 67 13.59 -3.88 19.16
N SER A 68 14.00 -2.63 18.97
CA SER A 68 13.42 -1.75 17.95
C SER A 68 13.60 -2.29 16.53
N GLN A 69 14.73 -2.94 16.22
CA GLN A 69 14.93 -3.58 14.92
C GLN A 69 14.00 -4.78 14.67
N LEU A 70 13.73 -5.58 15.70
CA LEU A 70 12.81 -6.71 15.58
C LEU A 70 11.37 -6.21 15.43
N ALA A 71 10.99 -5.24 16.27
CA ALA A 71 9.67 -4.63 16.22
C ALA A 71 9.38 -3.95 14.88
N SER A 72 10.34 -3.21 14.32
CA SER A 72 10.15 -2.49 13.05
C SER A 72 9.87 -3.42 11.88
N VAL A 73 10.47 -4.61 11.85
CA VAL A 73 10.21 -5.60 10.79
C VAL A 73 8.78 -6.15 10.89
N VAL A 74 8.29 -6.38 12.11
CA VAL A 74 6.89 -6.80 12.32
C VAL A 74 5.92 -5.67 11.98
N ASP A 75 6.25 -4.44 12.34
CA ASP A 75 5.49 -3.25 11.96
C ASP A 75 5.39 -3.11 10.44
N ASP A 76 6.50 -3.22 9.72
CA ASP A 76 6.55 -3.16 8.25
C ASP A 76 5.68 -4.27 7.63
N TYR A 77 5.76 -5.50 8.17
CA TYR A 77 4.94 -6.62 7.72
C TYR A 77 3.44 -6.38 7.92
N LEU A 78 3.03 -5.91 9.10
CA LEU A 78 1.62 -5.61 9.41
C LEU A 78 1.10 -4.39 8.64
N THR A 79 1.96 -3.40 8.41
CA THR A 79 1.67 -2.26 7.52
C THR A 79 1.43 -2.72 6.09
N ALA A 80 2.29 -3.60 5.55
CA ALA A 80 2.10 -4.15 4.21
C ALA A 80 0.80 -4.98 4.11
N LEU A 81 0.47 -5.78 5.13
CA LEU A 81 -0.80 -6.50 5.18
C LEU A 81 -2.02 -5.58 5.18
N ARG A 82 -1.98 -4.51 5.98
CA ARG A 82 -3.04 -3.49 6.02
C ARG A 82 -3.16 -2.71 4.71
N ALA A 83 -2.04 -2.47 4.02
CA ALA A 83 -2.03 -1.82 2.70
C ALA A 83 -2.42 -2.75 1.54
N ALA A 84 -2.76 -4.02 1.83
CA ALA A 84 -2.98 -5.08 0.85
C ALA A 84 -1.79 -5.33 -0.09
N ASP A 85 -0.57 -4.97 0.34
CA ASP A 85 0.67 -5.28 -0.37
C ASP A 85 1.23 -6.64 0.09
N TYR A 86 0.58 -7.71 -0.39
CA TYR A 86 0.95 -9.08 -0.06
C TYR A 86 2.31 -9.49 -0.65
N ALA A 87 2.78 -8.81 -1.70
CA ALA A 87 4.10 -9.08 -2.27
C ALA A 87 5.21 -8.65 -1.31
N THR A 88 5.10 -7.44 -0.76
CA THR A 88 6.02 -6.93 0.26
C THR A 88 5.92 -7.74 1.54
N ALA A 89 4.71 -8.00 2.04
CA ALA A 89 4.50 -8.81 3.25
C ALA A 89 5.14 -10.21 3.14
N ARG A 90 4.93 -10.89 2.00
CA ARG A 90 5.55 -12.20 1.75
C ARG A 90 7.07 -12.12 1.67
N GLY A 91 7.62 -11.05 1.11
CA GLY A 91 9.07 -10.84 0.99
C GLY A 91 9.79 -10.73 2.34
N GLN A 92 9.08 -10.45 3.42
CA GLN A 92 9.62 -10.39 4.78
C GLN A 92 9.53 -11.72 5.55
N LEU A 93 8.89 -12.74 4.97
CA LEU A 93 8.78 -14.06 5.58
C LEU A 93 10.03 -14.92 5.30
N CYS A 94 10.26 -15.92 6.14
CA CYS A 94 11.29 -16.92 5.90
C CYS A 94 11.00 -17.72 4.60
N PRO A 95 12.02 -18.19 3.86
CA PRO A 95 11.83 -18.88 2.57
C PRO A 95 10.89 -20.09 2.65
N GLU A 96 10.90 -20.79 3.78
CA GLU A 96 9.98 -21.91 4.01
C GLU A 96 8.52 -21.46 4.06
N GLN A 97 8.21 -20.38 4.79
CA GLN A 97 6.88 -19.79 4.84
C GLN A 97 6.47 -19.18 3.49
N GLN A 98 7.41 -18.58 2.75
CA GLN A 98 7.13 -18.08 1.40
C GLN A 98 6.74 -19.21 0.43
N ARG A 99 7.28 -20.43 0.63
CA ARG A 99 6.95 -21.62 -0.16
C ARG A 99 5.62 -22.24 0.27
N THR A 100 5.31 -22.25 1.56
CA THR A 100 4.07 -22.79 2.11
C THR A 100 2.86 -21.91 1.78
N HIS A 101 2.99 -20.58 1.89
CA HIS A 101 1.88 -19.63 1.71
C HIS A 101 2.08 -18.78 0.45
N THR A 102 1.33 -19.10 -0.60
CA THR A 102 1.33 -18.33 -1.86
C THR A 102 0.60 -16.99 -1.67
N VAL A 103 0.91 -15.97 -2.49
CA VAL A 103 0.18 -14.67 -2.49
C VAL A 103 -1.33 -14.87 -2.63
N ALA A 104 -1.78 -15.78 -3.50
CA ALA A 104 -3.19 -16.11 -3.67
C ALA A 104 -3.83 -16.79 -2.45
N TRP A 105 -3.04 -17.35 -1.53
CA TRP A 105 -3.53 -17.83 -0.23
C TRP A 105 -3.76 -16.64 0.71
N TYR A 106 -2.79 -15.70 0.79
CA TYR A 106 -2.94 -14.46 1.55
C TYR A 106 -4.13 -13.62 1.09
N GLU A 107 -4.32 -13.45 -0.21
CA GLU A 107 -5.48 -12.74 -0.75
C GLU A 107 -6.80 -13.39 -0.32
N ARG A 108 -6.90 -14.72 -0.36
CA ARG A 108 -8.11 -15.43 0.08
C ARG A 108 -8.34 -15.36 1.58
N GLU A 109 -7.28 -15.49 2.36
CA GLU A 109 -7.36 -15.52 3.83
C GLU A 109 -7.64 -14.12 4.40
N TYR A 110 -6.90 -13.11 3.92
CA TYR A 110 -6.99 -11.75 4.44
C TYR A 110 -8.06 -10.88 3.74
N SER A 111 -8.59 -11.26 2.56
CA SER A 111 -9.73 -10.53 1.97
C SER A 111 -11.01 -10.60 2.80
N ARG A 112 -11.21 -11.70 3.54
CA ARG A 112 -12.35 -11.87 4.45
C ARG A 112 -12.12 -11.26 5.83
N SER A 113 -10.87 -10.93 6.11
CA SER A 113 -10.30 -10.90 7.45
C SER A 113 -9.19 -9.84 7.43
N GLU A 114 -9.51 -8.64 6.97
CA GLU A 114 -8.52 -7.57 6.76
C GLU A 114 -8.04 -7.00 8.11
N VAL A 115 -6.74 -6.75 8.22
CA VAL A 115 -6.16 -6.08 9.38
C VAL A 115 -6.57 -4.60 9.34
N THR A 116 -7.37 -4.16 10.31
CA THR A 116 -7.86 -2.79 10.38
C THR A 116 -6.96 -1.91 11.24
N ALA A 117 -6.42 -2.47 12.32
CA ALA A 117 -5.49 -1.80 13.22
C ALA A 117 -4.51 -2.81 13.79
N PHE A 118 -3.35 -2.35 14.21
CA PHE A 118 -2.39 -3.18 14.92
C PHE A 118 -1.51 -2.28 15.81
N THR A 119 -0.98 -2.88 16.88
CA THR A 119 -0.06 -2.25 17.83
C THR A 119 1.06 -3.24 18.13
N VAL A 120 2.29 -2.90 17.74
CA VAL A 120 3.47 -3.71 18.09
C VAL A 120 3.93 -3.36 19.49
N GLN A 121 4.12 -4.36 20.35
CA GLN A 121 4.49 -4.14 21.75
C GLN A 121 6.00 -4.20 21.93
N GLU A 122 6.66 -3.10 21.56
CA GLU A 122 8.13 -2.96 21.59
C GLU A 122 8.74 -3.23 22.97
N ASP A 123 8.01 -2.91 24.03
CA ASP A 123 8.39 -3.10 25.42
C ASP A 123 8.38 -4.58 25.84
N ARG A 124 7.56 -5.41 25.18
CA ARG A 124 7.44 -6.85 25.42
C ARG A 124 8.24 -7.72 24.45
N VAL A 125 9.09 -7.12 23.60
CA VAL A 125 9.94 -7.86 22.67
C VAL A 125 10.99 -8.67 23.43
N ASP A 126 10.99 -9.98 23.20
CA ASP A 126 12.01 -10.88 23.72
C ASP A 126 13.11 -11.05 22.67
N VAL A 127 14.24 -10.35 22.88
CA VAL A 127 15.42 -10.43 22.00
C VAL A 127 16.19 -11.74 22.11
N ASN A 128 16.01 -12.50 23.19
CA ASN A 128 16.68 -13.78 23.37
C ASN A 128 15.94 -14.89 22.63
N LEU A 129 14.60 -14.82 22.65
CA LEU A 129 13.73 -15.74 21.92
C LEU A 129 13.40 -15.27 20.50
N LEU A 130 13.80 -14.05 20.14
CA LEU A 130 13.49 -13.41 18.86
C LEU A 130 11.96 -13.36 18.63
N GLN A 131 11.20 -13.03 19.67
CA GLN A 131 9.75 -12.99 19.64
C GLN A 131 9.23 -11.56 19.80
N VAL A 132 8.31 -11.20 18.93
CA VAL A 132 7.68 -9.87 18.91
C VAL A 132 6.17 -10.04 19.06
N PRO A 133 5.61 -9.69 20.23
CA PRO A 133 4.17 -9.64 20.42
C PRO A 133 3.58 -8.40 19.73
N ALA A 134 2.46 -8.58 19.03
CA ALA A 134 1.68 -7.49 18.47
C ALA A 134 0.18 -7.77 18.63
N GLU A 135 -0.55 -6.74 19.01
CA GLU A 135 -2.01 -6.78 19.04
C GLU A 135 -2.52 -6.45 17.64
N VAL A 136 -3.30 -7.34 17.06
CA VAL A 136 -3.84 -7.20 15.71
C VAL A 136 -5.35 -7.16 15.81
N THR A 137 -5.95 -6.09 15.30
CA THR A 137 -7.40 -5.95 15.17
C THR A 137 -7.79 -6.24 13.74
N ARG A 138 -8.75 -7.15 13.57
CA ARG A 138 -9.20 -7.62 12.26
C ARG A 138 -10.67 -7.29 12.05
N ARG A 139 -11.07 -7.03 10.80
CA ARG A 139 -12.46 -6.71 10.48
C ARG A 139 -13.41 -7.83 10.93
N GLY A 140 -14.37 -7.50 11.80
CA GLY A 140 -15.36 -8.45 12.31
C GLY A 140 -14.86 -9.35 13.45
N GLN A 141 -13.61 -9.20 13.88
CA GLN A 141 -13.07 -9.83 15.08
C GLN A 141 -12.59 -8.77 16.07
N GLY A 142 -12.45 -9.16 17.34
CA GLY A 142 -11.84 -8.30 18.34
C GLY A 142 -10.33 -8.16 18.15
N GLU A 143 -9.71 -7.44 19.07
CA GLU A 143 -8.26 -7.41 19.20
C GLU A 143 -7.73 -8.80 19.58
N SER A 144 -6.65 -9.24 18.94
CA SER A 144 -6.00 -10.54 19.20
C SER A 144 -4.51 -10.34 19.34
N LEU A 145 -3.93 -10.87 20.42
CA LEU A 145 -2.49 -10.81 20.66
C LEU A 145 -1.81 -11.92 19.87
N MET A 146 -1.07 -11.55 18.83
CA MET A 146 -0.26 -12.47 18.03
C MET A 146 1.21 -12.34 18.41
N THR A 147 1.90 -13.45 18.59
CA THR A 147 3.35 -13.44 18.81
C THR A 147 4.08 -13.90 17.56
N PHE A 148 4.91 -13.04 16.98
CA PHE A 148 5.70 -13.32 15.79
C PHE A 148 7.10 -13.81 16.17
N THR A 149 7.50 -14.95 15.60
CA THR A 149 8.84 -15.50 15.77
C THR A 149 9.72 -15.06 14.60
N MET A 150 10.86 -14.46 14.93
CA MET A 150 11.80 -13.90 13.99
C MET A 150 13.07 -14.73 13.89
N LEU A 151 13.75 -14.61 12.76
CA LEU A 151 15.03 -15.24 12.54
C LEU A 151 15.94 -14.28 11.76
N GLN A 152 17.22 -14.25 12.14
CA GLN A 152 18.22 -13.49 11.38
C GLN A 152 18.71 -14.33 10.21
N GLN A 153 18.39 -13.91 8.99
CA GLN A 153 18.92 -14.53 7.79
C GLN A 153 20.00 -13.65 7.17
N THR A 154 21.25 -14.07 7.34
CA THR A 154 22.48 -13.37 6.88
C THR A 154 22.65 -11.98 7.49
N THR A 155 21.94 -10.98 6.97
CA THR A 155 22.01 -9.56 7.35
C THR A 155 20.62 -8.92 7.49
N ARG A 156 19.54 -9.70 7.34
CA ARG A 156 18.16 -9.24 7.43
C ARG A 156 17.37 -10.08 8.42
N TRP A 157 16.47 -9.45 9.14
CA TRP A 157 15.47 -10.11 9.98
C TRP A 157 14.26 -10.53 9.14
N VAL A 158 13.80 -11.76 9.34
CA VAL A 158 12.66 -12.34 8.63
C VAL A 158 11.71 -13.03 9.61
N ILE A 159 10.42 -13.05 9.28
CA ILE A 159 9.38 -13.66 10.11
C ILE A 159 9.22 -15.13 9.70
N CYS A 160 9.48 -16.05 10.63
CA CYS A 160 9.42 -17.49 10.38
C CYS A 160 8.12 -18.13 10.85
N GLY A 161 7.33 -17.44 11.68
CA GLY A 161 6.05 -17.94 12.14
C GLY A 161 5.36 -16.98 13.09
N GLY A 162 4.15 -17.34 13.50
CA GLY A 162 3.45 -16.69 14.58
C GLY A 162 2.58 -17.70 15.32
N VAL A 163 2.43 -17.50 16.63
CA VAL A 163 1.48 -18.24 17.46
C VAL A 163 0.42 -17.26 17.97
N ASP A 164 -0.83 -17.65 17.73
CA ASP A 164 -2.05 -17.04 18.29
C ASP A 164 -2.38 -17.66 19.66
#